data_AF-A0A2G6CFB1-F1
#
_entry.id   AF-A0A2G6CFB1-F1
#
_cell.length_a   1.000
_cell.length_b   1.000
_cell.length_c   1.000
_cell.angle_alpha   90.00
_cell.angle_beta   90.00
_cell.angle_gamma   90.00
#
_symmetry.space_group_name_H-M   'P 1'
#
loop_
_entity.id
_entity.type
_entity.pdbx_description
1 polymer ?
#
loop_
_entity_poly.entity_id
_entity_poly.type
_entity_poly.pdbx_seq_one_letter_code
_entity_poly.pdbx_strand_id
1 'polypeptide(L)' 'MSAKPVNLNRFRKQKARAEKSARASENAVKFGRSKAQKQAEKAEKARRARGLDGHRLERGDDIA' A
#
# COMPACT_ATOMS: atom_id res chain seq x y z
N MET A 1 35.52 -0.02 37.91
CA MET A 1 34.74 0.08 36.65
C MET A 1 33.45 0.82 36.94
N SER A 2 33.36 2.11 36.61
CA SER A 2 32.18 2.94 36.93
C SER A 2 31.21 2.97 35.75
N ALA A 3 29.98 2.52 35.98
CA ALA A 3 28.92 2.54 34.98
C ALA A 3 28.40 3.97 34.80
N LYS A 4 28.50 4.49 33.57
CA LYS A 4 27.99 5.82 33.21
C LYS A 4 26.46 5.83 33.36
N PRO A 5 25.85 6.91 33.89
CA PRO A 5 24.41 7.02 34.00
C PRO A 5 23.75 6.94 32.62
N VAL A 6 22.94 5.92 32.40
CA VAL A 6 22.22 5.69 31.14
C VAL A 6 20.94 6.51 31.11
N ASN A 7 20.79 7.34 30.07
CA ASN A 7 19.59 8.15 29.89
C ASN A 7 18.44 7.28 29.36
N LEU A 8 17.54 6.89 30.26
CA LEU A 8 16.36 6.06 29.97
C LEU A 8 15.42 6.69 28.94
N ASN A 9 15.35 8.04 28.86
CA ASN A 9 14.52 8.71 27.87
C ASN A 9 15.05 8.52 26.44
N ARG A 10 16.37 8.57 26.24
CA ARG A 10 16.97 8.27 24.93
C ARG A 10 16.73 6.82 24.53
N PHE A 11 16.86 5.89 25.47
CA PHE A 11 16.61 4.47 25.23
C PHE A 11 15.13 4.21 24.83
N ARG A 12 14.17 4.76 25.58
CA ARG A 12 12.73 4.66 25.23
C ARG A 12 12.43 5.24 23.84
N LYS A 13 13.00 6.40 23.51
CA LYS A 13 12.85 7.02 22.20
C LYS A 13 13.45 6.18 21.07
N GLN A 14 14.61 5.56 21.30
CA GLN A 14 15.22 4.65 20.32
C GLN A 14 14.35 3.41 20.10
N LYS A 15 13.85 2.79 21.18
CA LYS A 15 12.93 1.64 21.10
C LYS A 15 11.68 1.98 20.29
N ALA A 16 11.02 3.10 20.60
CA ALA A 16 9.83 3.55 19.89
C ALA A 16 10.10 3.82 18.39
N ARG A 17 11.27 4.37 18.04
CA ARG A 17 11.67 4.57 16.64
C ARG A 17 11.90 3.25 15.91
N ALA A 18 12.54 2.28 16.56
CA ALA A 18 12.77 0.95 15.99
C ALA A 18 11.44 0.22 15.73
N GLU A 19 10.52 0.22 16.69
CA GLU A 19 9.18 -0.36 16.54
C GLU A 19 8.39 0.31 15.40
N LYS A 20 8.47 1.64 15.27
CA LYS A 20 7.82 2.37 14.17
C LYS A 20 8.38 1.99 12.80
N SER A 21 9.70 1.80 12.70
CA SER A 21 10.36 1.39 11.46
C SER A 21 10.00 -0.05 11.06
N ALA A 22 9.92 -0.97 12.02
CA ALA A 22 9.46 -2.34 11.78
C ALA A 22 8.01 -2.37 11.27
N ARG A 23 7.10 -1.66 11.94
CA ARG A 23 5.70 -1.52 11.50
C ARG A 23 5.57 -0.88 10.12
N ALA A 24 6.40 0.11 9.81
CA ALA A 24 6.41 0.74 8.49
C ALA A 24 6.85 -0.24 7.39
N SER A 25 7.84 -1.09 7.67
CA SER A 25 8.29 -2.13 6.74
C SER A 25 7.22 -3.20 6.54
N GLU A 26 6.57 -3.65 7.62
CA GLU A 26 5.42 -4.55 7.53
C GLU A 26 4.27 -3.95 6.73
N ASN A 27 3.95 -2.68 6.95
CA ASN A 27 2.91 -1.99 6.19
C ASN A 27 3.32 -1.75 4.73
N ALA A 28 4.60 -1.55 4.45
CA ALA A 28 5.12 -1.46 3.10
C ALA A 28 5.08 -2.81 2.38
N VAL A 29 5.10 -3.94 3.09
CA VAL A 29 4.88 -5.26 2.49
C VAL A 29 3.37 -5.53 2.35
N LYS A 30 2.62 -5.34 3.43
CA LYS A 30 1.16 -5.61 3.51
C LYS A 30 0.33 -4.70 2.59
N PHE A 31 0.74 -3.45 2.46
CA PHE A 31 0.04 -2.42 1.67
C PHE A 31 0.90 -1.89 0.51
N GLY A 32 1.94 -2.64 0.12
CA GLY A 32 3.07 -2.25 -0.74
C GLY A 32 2.81 -1.72 -2.13
N ARG A 33 1.56 -1.45 -2.48
CA ARG A 33 1.27 -0.59 -3.62
C ARG A 33 1.37 0.86 -3.16
N SER A 34 2.40 1.54 -3.67
CA SER A 34 2.52 2.98 -3.53
C SER A 34 1.29 3.68 -4.13
N LYS A 35 1.01 4.92 -3.71
CA LYS A 35 -0.11 5.70 -4.28
C LYS A 35 -0.04 5.78 -5.81
N ALA A 36 1.18 5.91 -6.35
CA ALA A 36 1.42 5.92 -7.79
C ALA A 36 1.08 4.57 -8.46
N GLN A 37 1.48 3.44 -7.86
CA GLN A 37 1.14 2.11 -8.36
C GLN A 37 -0.37 1.84 -8.31
N LYS A 38 -1.05 2.27 -7.24
CA LYS A 38 -2.53 2.19 -7.15
C LYS A 38 -3.21 3.01 -8.24
N GLN A 39 -2.69 4.19 -8.56
CA GLN A 39 -3.24 5.04 -9.63
C GLN A 39 -3.00 4.41 -11.01
N ALA A 40 -1.81 3.88 -11.27
CA ALA A 40 -1.50 3.18 -12.51
C ALA A 40 -2.40 1.95 -12.71
N GLU A 41 -2.58 1.12 -11.67
CA GLU A 41 -3.52 -0.01 -11.70
C GLU A 41 -4.95 0.43 -11.97
N LYS A 42 -5.41 1.52 -11.35
CA LYS A 42 -6.76 2.06 -11.56
C LYS A 42 -6.94 2.54 -13.00
N ALA A 43 -5.94 3.20 -13.57
CA ALA A 43 -5.96 3.66 -14.95
C ALA A 43 -5.97 2.48 -15.94
N GLU A 44 -5.14 1.45 -15.70
CA GLU A 44 -5.13 0.21 -16.50
C GLU A 44 -6.48 -0.51 -16.42
N LYS A 45 -7.05 -0.67 -15.22
CA LYS A 45 -8.39 -1.26 -15.05
C LYS A 45 -9.47 -0.47 -15.79
N ALA A 46 -9.44 0.86 -15.72
CA ALA A 46 -10.40 1.70 -16.44
C ALA A 46 -10.23 1.59 -17.96
N ARG A 47 -9.00 1.48 -18.47
CA ARG A 47 -8.73 1.25 -19.90
C ARG A 47 -9.28 -0.11 -20.35
N ARG A 48 -9.04 -1.16 -19.56
CA ARG A 48 -9.57 -2.51 -19.84
C ARG A 48 -11.09 -2.53 -19.81
N ALA A 49 -11.72 -1.90 -18.81
CA ALA A 49 -13.18 -1.81 -18.73
C ALA A 49 -13.77 -1.13 -19.98
N ARG A 50 -13.25 0.04 -20.37
CA ARG A 50 -13.68 0.73 -21.60
C ARG A 50 -13.46 -0.11 -22.86
N GLY A 51 -12.36 -0.86 -22.92
CA GLY A 51 -12.12 -1.78 -24.02
C GLY A 51 -13.18 -2.89 -24.08
N LEU A 52 -13.49 -3.50 -22.94
CA LEU A 52 -14.53 -4.53 -22.85
C LEU A 52 -15.92 -3.98 -23.17
N ASP A 53 -16.25 -2.77 -22.72
CA ASP A 53 -17.53 -2.11 -23.02
C ASP A 53 -17.65 -1.79 -24.51
N GLY A 54 -16.59 -1.28 -25.15
CA GLY A 54 -16.58 -1.02 -26.60
C GLY A 54 -16.58 -2.28 -27.46
N HIS A 55 -16.18 -3.42 -26.89
CA HIS A 55 -16.28 -4.74 -27.52
C HIS A 55 -17.51 -5.54 -27.06
N ARG A 56 -18.37 -4.95 -26.23
CA ARG A 56 -19.65 -5.55 -25.86
C ARG A 56 -20.55 -5.48 -27.09
N LEU A 57 -20.56 -6.56 -27.85
CA LEU A 57 -21.69 -6.86 -28.71
C LEU A 57 -22.88 -7.07 -27.77
N GLU A 58 -23.91 -6.25 -27.93
CA GLU A 58 -25.28 -6.44 -27.40
C GLU A 58 -25.80 -7.81 -27.88
N ARG A 59 -25.23 -8.91 -27.40
CA ARG A 59 -25.77 -10.25 -27.66
C ARG A 59 -26.83 -10.51 -26.62
N GLY A 60 -28.03 -10.04 -26.95
CA GLY A 60 -29.24 -10.78 -26.64
C GLY A 60 -30.15 -10.23 -25.54
N ASP A 61 -30.06 -8.95 -25.16
CA ASP A 61 -31.12 -8.34 -24.34
C ASP A 61 -32.27 -7.75 -25.19
N ASP A 62 -32.19 -7.88 -26.52
CA ASP A 62 -33.18 -7.38 -27.50
C ASP A 62 -33.92 -8.49 -28.29
N ILE A 63 -33.92 -9.75 -27.84
CA ILE A 63 -34.77 -10.79 -28.44
C ILE A 63 -35.73 -11.37 -27.40
N ALA A 64 -36.98 -10.86 -27.48
CA ALA A 64 -38.25 -11.33 -26.89
C ALA A 64 -38.49 -11.10 -25.39
#